data_AF-A0A0C1MRU6-F1
#
_entry.id   AF-A0A0C1MRU6-F1
#
_cell.length_a   1.000
_cell.length_b   1.000
_cell.length_c   1.000
_cell.angle_alpha   90.00
_cell.angle_beta   90.00
_cell.angle_gamma   90.00
#
_symmetry.space_group_name_H-M   'P 1'
#
loop_
_entity.id
_entity.type
_entity.pdbx_description
1 polymer ?
#
loop_
_entity_poly.entity_id
_entity_poly.type
_entity_poly.pdbx_seq_one_letter_code
_entity_poly.pdbx_strand_id
1 'polypeptide(L)'
;MESTKVQWTLPQEKCISQAKGINHHLKIEVVKMYKGKVEGRTLMLLKNRAEDQVLNCCTQMAFHAKEKEQLIIYEPIMRRIGIRVSDSTFQLINHCPWCGSKLPNELSEELSTIVFDQLCLEGYDDPKLPEEFKTDEWWKKRGL
;
A
#
# COMPACT_ATOMS: atom_id res chain seq x y z
N MET A 1 6.27 -28.12 20.01
CA MET A 1 6.88 -27.24 19.00
C MET A 1 6.35 -25.85 19.29
N GLU A 2 7.16 -25.06 20.00
CA GLU A 2 6.80 -23.74 20.52
C GLU A 2 6.59 -22.74 19.37
N SER A 3 5.43 -22.09 19.39
CA SER A 3 5.17 -20.93 18.54
C SER A 3 5.92 -19.72 19.10
N THR A 4 6.97 -19.29 18.43
CA THR A 4 7.68 -18.05 18.75
C THR A 4 6.73 -16.86 18.57
N LYS A 5 6.23 -16.34 19.69
CA LYS A 5 5.54 -15.04 19.73
C LYS A 5 6.59 -13.95 19.59
N VAL A 6 6.61 -13.27 18.44
CA VAL A 6 7.37 -12.03 18.30
C VAL A 6 6.60 -10.93 19.02
N GLN A 7 7.01 -10.63 20.26
CA GLN A 7 6.58 -9.44 20.99
C GLN A 7 7.39 -8.25 20.47
N TRP A 8 6.70 -7.29 19.86
CA TRP A 8 7.27 -5.98 19.56
C TRP A 8 7.23 -5.14 20.84
N THR A 9 8.37 -4.98 21.50
CA THR A 9 8.54 -3.92 22.49
C THR A 9 9.04 -2.68 21.76
N LEU A 10 8.13 -1.77 21.46
CA LEU A 10 8.49 -0.41 21.04
C LEU A 10 9.30 0.24 22.18
N PRO A 11 10.34 1.05 21.90
CA PRO A 11 10.94 1.92 22.91
C PRO A 11 9.91 3.01 23.25
N GLN A 12 9.00 2.73 24.17
CA GLN A 12 7.81 3.55 24.44
C GLN A 12 8.08 4.89 25.16
N GLU A 13 9.32 5.24 25.48
CA GLU A 13 9.56 6.32 26.45
C GLU A 13 10.02 7.68 25.89
N LYS A 14 10.23 7.85 24.57
CA LYS A 14 10.84 9.11 24.06
C LYS A 14 10.02 10.00 23.14
N CYS A 15 8.91 9.57 22.54
CA CYS A 15 8.01 10.49 21.78
C CYS A 15 6.78 10.95 22.55
N ILE A 16 6.51 10.39 23.73
CA ILE A 16 5.27 10.70 24.45
C ILE A 16 5.44 12.01 25.21
N SER A 17 5.24 13.11 24.50
CA SER A 17 4.69 14.32 25.08
C SER A 17 3.66 15.00 24.20
N GLN A 18 2.84 14.27 23.40
CA GLN A 18 1.62 14.91 22.85
C GLN A 18 0.43 14.08 22.32
N ALA A 19 0.49 12.78 22.06
CA ALA A 19 -0.66 12.08 21.46
C ALA A 19 -1.59 11.41 22.50
N LYS A 20 -2.59 12.15 23.01
CA LYS A 20 -3.71 11.54 23.76
C LYS A 20 -4.77 10.97 22.80
N GLY A 21 -4.83 9.63 22.76
CA GLY A 21 -6.08 8.88 22.72
C GLY A 21 -6.60 8.44 21.36
N ILE A 22 -6.34 7.19 20.96
CA ILE A 22 -7.25 6.39 20.14
C ILE A 22 -7.24 4.93 20.62
N ASN A 23 -8.44 4.37 20.71
CA ASN A 23 -8.83 3.11 21.34
C ASN A 23 -8.59 1.91 20.39
N HIS A 24 -7.86 0.89 20.84
CA HIS A 24 -7.53 -0.31 20.03
C HIS A 24 -8.57 -1.42 20.22
N HIS A 25 -9.43 -1.66 19.21
CA HIS A 25 -10.17 -2.91 19.09
C HIS A 25 -10.49 -3.22 17.62
N LEU A 26 -9.64 -4.03 16.96
CA LEU A 26 -10.00 -4.71 15.72
C LEU A 26 -9.40 -6.12 15.71
N LYS A 27 -10.29 -7.12 15.65
CA LYS A 27 -9.98 -8.55 15.48
C LYS A 27 -9.85 -8.84 13.98
N ILE A 28 -8.80 -9.55 13.59
CA ILE A 28 -8.59 -10.00 12.19
C ILE A 28 -9.09 -11.44 12.06
N GLU A 29 -10.05 -11.69 11.16
CA GLU A 29 -10.45 -13.03 10.73
C GLU A 29 -9.63 -13.49 9.52
N VAL A 30 -9.29 -14.78 9.51
CA VAL A 30 -8.41 -15.43 8.52
C VAL A 30 -9.24 -15.91 7.32
N VAL A 31 -8.97 -15.39 6.12
CA VAL A 31 -9.61 -15.86 4.89
C VAL A 31 -8.85 -17.08 4.32
N LYS A 32 -9.56 -18.19 4.13
CA LYS A 32 -9.04 -19.47 3.59
C LYS A 32 -8.73 -19.39 2.09
N MET A 33 -7.60 -19.97 1.68
CA MET A 33 -7.20 -20.16 0.28
C MET A 33 -7.78 -21.45 -0.31
N TYR A 34 -8.33 -21.38 -1.53
CA TYR A 34 -8.73 -22.56 -2.31
C TYR A 34 -7.70 -22.84 -3.43
N LYS A 35 -7.36 -24.12 -3.63
CA LYS A 35 -6.49 -24.61 -4.72
C LYS A 35 -7.37 -25.14 -5.87
N GLY A 36 -7.23 -24.57 -7.06
CA GLY A 36 -7.78 -25.10 -8.31
C GLY A 36 -6.66 -25.28 -9.33
N LYS A 37 -6.67 -26.40 -10.07
CA LYS A 37 -5.71 -26.78 -11.11
C LYS A 37 -6.36 -26.55 -12.47
N VAL A 38 -5.71 -25.81 -13.37
CA VAL A 38 -6.16 -25.64 -14.77
C VAL A 38 -5.03 -26.07 -15.69
N GLU A 39 -5.28 -27.10 -16.49
CA GLU A 39 -4.35 -27.64 -17.48
C GLU A 39 -4.48 -26.90 -18.81
N GLY A 40 -3.34 -26.69 -19.48
CA GLY A 40 -3.30 -26.62 -20.94
C GLY A 40 -3.47 -25.24 -21.60
N ARG A 41 -2.51 -24.33 -21.38
CA ARG A 41 -1.90 -23.47 -22.42
C ARG A 41 -0.86 -22.58 -21.75
N THR A 42 0.41 -22.79 -22.10
CA THR A 42 1.50 -21.90 -21.71
C THR A 42 1.36 -20.59 -22.47
N LEU A 43 0.45 -19.71 -22.02
CA LEU A 43 0.62 -18.28 -22.19
C LEU A 43 1.55 -17.87 -21.06
N MET A 44 2.80 -17.50 -21.38
CA MET A 44 3.70 -16.87 -20.42
C MET A 44 3.15 -15.49 -20.06
N LEU A 45 2.07 -15.46 -19.27
CA LEU A 45 1.63 -14.28 -18.53
C LEU A 45 2.59 -14.15 -17.36
N LEU A 46 3.64 -13.37 -17.60
CA LEU A 46 4.57 -12.97 -16.57
C LEU A 46 3.82 -12.17 -15.50
N LYS A 47 3.51 -12.89 -14.42
CA LYS A 47 3.44 -12.46 -13.03
C LYS A 47 2.49 -11.30 -12.74
N ASN A 48 1.31 -11.67 -12.24
CA ASN A 48 0.52 -10.90 -11.28
C ASN A 48 1.45 -10.16 -10.31
N ARG A 49 1.60 -8.85 -10.48
CA ARG A 49 2.12 -8.01 -9.40
C ARG A 49 0.92 -7.52 -8.60
N ALA A 50 1.08 -7.42 -7.29
CA ALA A 50 0.05 -6.85 -6.41
C ALA A 50 -0.36 -5.43 -6.83
N GLU A 51 0.49 -4.76 -7.62
CA GLU A 51 0.23 -3.51 -8.36
C GLU A 51 -1.02 -3.59 -9.26
N ASP A 52 -1.29 -4.75 -9.90
CA ASP A 52 -2.39 -4.89 -10.86
C ASP A 52 -3.77 -4.85 -10.20
N GLN A 53 -3.92 -5.29 -8.95
CA GLN A 53 -5.24 -5.34 -8.30
C GLN A 53 -5.77 -3.96 -7.89
N VAL A 54 -4.87 -3.00 -7.59
CA VAL A 54 -5.25 -1.67 -7.12
C VAL A 54 -5.78 -0.80 -8.27
N LEU A 55 -5.42 -1.11 -9.52
CA LEU A 55 -5.82 -0.38 -10.72
C LEU A 55 -7.08 -0.89 -11.43
N ASN A 56 -7.81 -1.85 -10.85
CA ASN A 56 -8.88 -2.57 -11.56
C ASN A 56 -10.30 -2.15 -11.16
N CYS A 57 -10.57 -0.85 -11.01
CA CYS A 57 -11.94 -0.41 -10.70
C CYS A 57 -12.94 -0.64 -11.85
N CYS A 58 -12.48 -0.63 -13.11
CA CYS A 58 -13.29 -0.90 -14.30
C CYS A 58 -12.42 -1.40 -15.46
N THR A 59 -13.05 -1.99 -16.48
CA THR A 59 -12.36 -2.54 -17.66
C THR A 59 -11.53 -1.49 -18.39
N GLN A 60 -12.00 -0.24 -18.45
CA GLN A 60 -11.27 0.84 -19.12
C GLN A 60 -9.99 1.21 -18.37
N MET A 61 -10.06 1.39 -17.05
CA MET A 61 -8.88 1.68 -16.24
C MET A 61 -7.88 0.51 -16.29
N ALA A 62 -8.36 -0.73 -16.20
CA ALA A 62 -7.52 -1.92 -16.32
C ALA A 62 -6.84 -2.00 -17.69
N PHE A 63 -7.56 -1.69 -18.77
CA PHE A 63 -7.02 -1.64 -20.13
C PHE A 63 -5.91 -0.58 -20.24
N HIS A 64 -6.20 0.67 -19.88
CA HIS A 64 -5.22 1.77 -20.01
C HIS A 64 -4.02 1.61 -19.06
N ALA A 65 -4.21 1.02 -17.88
CA ALA A 65 -3.11 0.66 -16.97
C ALA A 65 -2.19 -0.40 -17.58
N LYS A 66 -2.77 -1.43 -18.22
CA LYS A 66 -2.05 -2.57 -18.79
C LYS A 66 -1.31 -2.23 -20.07
N GLU A 67 -1.93 -1.47 -20.97
CA GLU A 67 -1.36 -1.13 -22.27
C GLU A 67 -0.18 -0.13 -22.15
N LYS A 68 0.11 0.34 -20.93
CA LYS A 68 1.17 1.33 -20.65
C LYS A 68 1.07 2.57 -21.53
N GLU A 69 -0.15 2.88 -22.00
CA GLU A 69 -0.46 4.22 -22.47
C GLU A 69 -0.18 5.13 -21.27
N GLN A 70 0.94 5.86 -21.32
CA GLN A 70 1.81 6.25 -20.20
C GLN A 70 1.18 7.18 -19.14
N LEU A 71 -0.14 7.31 -19.12
CA LEU A 71 -0.90 8.25 -18.34
C LEU A 71 -1.10 7.77 -16.91
N ILE A 72 -1.47 6.52 -16.63
CA ILE A 72 -1.73 6.12 -15.23
C ILE A 72 -0.47 5.60 -14.54
N ILE A 73 -0.15 6.18 -13.39
CA ILE A 73 0.95 5.76 -12.50
C ILE A 73 0.34 5.31 -11.17
N TYR A 74 0.94 4.28 -10.58
CA TYR A 74 0.69 3.86 -9.21
C TYR A 74 1.99 3.90 -8.39
N GLU A 75 1.96 4.60 -7.26
CA GLU A 75 3.04 4.64 -6.28
C GLU A 75 2.65 3.74 -5.08
N PRO A 76 3.25 2.54 -4.96
CA PRO A 76 2.81 1.54 -3.98
C PRO A 76 3.05 1.96 -2.54
N ILE A 77 4.15 2.68 -2.25
CA ILE A 77 4.53 3.07 -0.89
C ILE A 77 3.43 3.89 -0.20
N MET A 78 2.81 4.82 -0.94
CA MET A 78 1.76 5.71 -0.43
C MET A 78 0.36 5.38 -0.98
N ARG A 79 0.21 4.26 -1.70
CA ARG A 79 -1.02 3.89 -2.41
C ARG A 79 -1.60 5.04 -3.26
N ARG A 80 -0.73 5.80 -3.94
CA ARG A 80 -1.18 6.92 -4.78
C ARG A 80 -1.44 6.44 -6.20
N ILE A 81 -2.53 6.93 -6.78
CA ILE A 81 -2.85 6.77 -8.19
C ILE A 81 -2.84 8.16 -8.82
N GLY A 82 -2.15 8.30 -9.94
CA GLY A 82 -1.99 9.59 -10.60
C GLY A 82 -1.97 9.49 -12.11
N ILE A 83 -2.16 10.64 -12.75
CA ILE A 83 -1.97 10.84 -14.18
C ILE A 83 -0.62 11.50 -14.41
N ARG A 84 0.27 10.90 -15.21
CA ARG A 84 1.53 11.50 -15.63
C ARG A 84 1.25 12.77 -16.45
N VAL A 85 1.80 13.90 -16.01
CA VAL A 85 1.70 15.19 -16.71
C VAL A 85 3.00 15.48 -17.46
N SER A 86 4.13 15.09 -16.87
CA SER A 86 5.47 15.17 -17.46
C SER A 86 6.34 14.02 -16.95
N ASP A 87 7.61 13.96 -17.38
CA ASP A 87 8.55 12.93 -16.93
C ASP A 87 8.77 12.92 -15.41
N SER A 88 8.62 14.07 -14.75
CA SER A 88 8.87 14.25 -13.32
C SER A 88 7.62 14.56 -12.50
N THR A 89 6.47 14.76 -13.14
CA THR A 89 5.27 15.29 -12.47
C THR A 89 4.06 14.44 -12.80
N PHE A 90 3.25 14.16 -11.79
CA PHE A 90 1.96 13.52 -11.93
C PHE A 90 0.89 14.27 -11.13
N GLN A 91 -0.34 14.21 -11.62
CA GLN A 91 -1.53 14.74 -10.96
C GLN A 91 -2.21 13.59 -10.22
N LEU A 92 -2.36 13.71 -8.89
CA LEU A 92 -3.07 12.71 -8.09
C LEU A 92 -4.56 12.70 -8.47
N ILE A 93 -5.14 11.51 -8.60
CA ILE A 93 -6.56 11.30 -8.89
C ILE A 93 -7.25 10.50 -7.79
N ASN A 94 -8.42 10.98 -7.36
CA ASN A 94 -9.23 10.33 -6.32
C ASN A 94 -10.43 9.57 -6.90
N HIS A 95 -10.70 9.73 -8.19
CA HIS A 95 -11.78 9.08 -8.91
C HIS A 95 -11.26 8.57 -10.24
N CYS A 96 -11.81 7.45 -10.70
CA CYS A 96 -11.53 6.88 -12.00
C CYS A 96 -12.00 7.83 -13.11
N PRO A 97 -11.13 8.25 -14.05
CA PRO A 97 -11.51 9.13 -15.16
C PRO A 97 -12.56 8.53 -16.11
N TRP A 98 -12.72 7.21 -16.11
CA TRP A 98 -13.61 6.51 -17.04
C TRP A 98 -14.97 6.16 -16.46
N CYS A 99 -15.03 5.66 -15.22
CA CYS A 99 -16.29 5.23 -14.60
C CYS A 99 -16.72 6.08 -13.41
N GLY A 100 -15.90 7.04 -12.98
CA GLY A 100 -16.20 7.92 -11.84
C GLY A 100 -16.13 7.25 -10.47
N SER A 101 -15.79 5.95 -10.38
CA SER A 101 -15.67 5.25 -9.11
C SER A 101 -14.58 5.89 -8.24
N LYS A 102 -14.88 6.03 -6.95
CA LYS A 102 -13.90 6.48 -5.96
C LYS A 102 -12.75 5.49 -5.88
N LEU A 103 -11.52 5.99 -5.96
CA LEU A 103 -10.30 5.21 -5.83
C LEU A 103 -9.93 5.04 -4.35
N PRO A 104 -9.08 4.05 -4.00
CA PRO A 104 -8.53 3.94 -2.66
C PRO A 104 -7.86 5.24 -2.23
N ASN A 105 -8.04 5.62 -0.96
CA ASN A 105 -7.38 6.81 -0.42
C ASN A 105 -5.86 6.60 -0.44
N GLU A 106 -5.10 7.64 -0.77
CA GLU A 106 -3.67 7.62 -0.51
C GLU A 106 -3.37 7.53 0.99
N LEU A 107 -2.13 7.16 1.32
CA LEU A 107 -1.67 6.86 2.68
C LEU A 107 -0.55 7.79 3.16
N SER A 108 -0.46 8.98 2.56
CA SER A 108 0.62 9.95 2.82
C SER A 108 0.60 10.48 4.26
N GLU A 109 -0.60 10.76 4.78
CA GLU A 109 -0.79 11.25 6.14
C GLU A 109 -0.49 10.14 7.15
N GLU A 110 -1.00 8.93 6.92
CA GLU A 110 -0.75 7.76 7.75
C GLU A 110 0.74 7.41 7.81
N LEU A 111 1.41 7.45 6.66
CA LEU A 111 2.85 7.21 6.58
C LEU A 111 3.63 8.27 7.38
N SER A 112 3.26 9.56 7.24
CA SER A 112 3.88 10.66 7.99
C SER A 112 3.69 10.47 9.49
N THR A 113 2.46 10.21 9.95
CA THR A 113 2.17 9.98 11.37
C THR A 113 2.97 8.80 11.92
N ILE A 114 3.12 7.71 11.18
CA ILE A 114 3.92 6.58 11.66
C ILE A 114 5.40 6.95 11.73
N VAL A 115 5.96 7.57 10.70
CA VAL A 115 7.40 7.87 10.64
C VAL A 115 7.80 8.94 11.66
N PHE A 116 7.07 10.05 11.71
CA PHE A 116 7.42 11.18 12.57
C PHE A 116 6.91 11.00 14.00
N ASP A 117 5.66 10.59 14.18
CA ASP A 117 5.04 10.59 15.52
C ASP A 117 5.23 9.27 16.26
N GLN A 118 5.17 8.13 15.56
CA GLN A 118 5.26 6.80 16.19
C GLN A 118 6.69 6.28 16.25
N LEU A 119 7.47 6.49 15.19
CA LEU A 119 8.87 6.04 15.12
C LEU A 119 9.87 7.12 15.54
N CYS A 120 9.45 8.37 15.69
CA CYS A 120 10.31 9.49 16.09
C CYS A 120 11.49 9.73 15.14
N LEU A 121 11.30 9.50 13.84
CA LEU A 121 12.35 9.67 12.85
C LEU A 121 12.34 11.09 12.29
N GLU A 122 13.49 11.57 11.84
CA GLU A 122 13.61 12.92 11.28
C GLU A 122 13.21 12.98 9.80
N GLY A 123 13.11 11.82 9.13
CA GLY A 123 12.80 11.76 7.70
C GLY A 123 12.59 10.34 7.18
N TYR A 124 12.18 10.25 5.92
CA TYR A 124 11.99 8.99 5.19
C TYR A 124 13.31 8.34 4.74
N ASP A 125 14.41 9.08 4.85
CA ASP A 125 15.78 8.66 4.57
C ASP A 125 16.57 8.31 5.85
N ASP A 126 15.93 8.39 7.02
CA ASP A 126 16.58 8.03 8.29
C ASP A 126 17.08 6.58 8.23
N PRO A 127 18.36 6.30 8.53
CA PRO A 127 18.92 4.94 8.53
C PRO A 127 18.21 3.96 9.47
N LYS A 128 17.43 4.46 10.42
CA LYS A 128 16.64 3.66 11.37
C LYS A 128 15.24 3.32 10.82
N LEU A 129 14.84 3.88 9.68
CA LEU A 129 13.55 3.57 9.07
C LEU A 129 13.51 2.09 8.66
N PRO A 130 12.56 1.29 9.16
CA PRO A 130 12.48 -0.11 8.79
C PRO A 130 12.24 -0.30 7.29
N GLU A 131 12.87 -1.30 6.69
CA GLU A 131 12.79 -1.56 5.23
C GLU A 131 11.35 -1.74 4.71
N GLU A 132 10.42 -2.19 5.56
CA GLU A 132 9.01 -2.34 5.15
C GLU A 132 8.36 -1.01 4.75
N PHE A 133 8.83 0.14 5.26
CA PHE A 133 8.33 1.47 4.90
C PHE A 133 8.82 1.96 3.54
N LYS A 134 9.74 1.24 2.90
CA LYS A 134 10.21 1.53 1.53
C LYS A 134 9.37 0.86 0.45
N THR A 135 8.36 0.08 0.83
CA THR A 135 7.51 -0.68 -0.08
C THR A 135 6.04 -0.59 0.36
N ASP A 136 5.13 -1.28 -0.32
CA ASP A 136 3.74 -1.39 0.13
C ASP A 136 3.52 -2.35 1.32
N GLU A 137 4.58 -2.99 1.81
CA GLU A 137 4.48 -3.94 2.90
C GLU A 137 3.96 -3.31 4.20
N TRP A 138 4.37 -2.07 4.50
CA TRP A 138 4.02 -1.43 5.78
C TRP A 138 2.50 -1.32 5.95
N TRP A 139 1.77 -0.94 4.91
CA TRP A 139 0.32 -0.76 4.99
C TRP A 139 -0.43 -2.07 4.76
N LYS A 140 0.08 -2.99 3.92
CA LYS A 140 -0.51 -4.32 3.73
C LYS A 140 -0.51 -5.14 5.01
N LYS A 141 0.61 -5.15 5.76
CA LYS A 141 0.71 -5.85 7.06
C LYS A 141 -0.21 -5.25 8.12
N ARG A 142 -0.58 -3.97 7.97
CA ARG A 142 -1.46 -3.24 8.89
C ARG A 142 -2.93 -3.27 8.46
N GLY A 143 -3.25 -3.81 7.28
CA GLY A 143 -4.62 -3.92 6.77
C GLY A 143 -5.24 -2.58 6.38
N LEU A 144 -4.42 -1.61 5.95
CA LEU A 144 -4.87 -0.28 5.54
C LEU A 144 -5.33 -0.23 4.08
#